data_AF-A0A953EMZ6-F1
#
_entry.id   AF-A0A953EMZ6-F1
#
_cell.length_a   1.000
_cell.length_b   1.000
_cell.length_c   1.000
_cell.angle_alpha   90.00
_cell.angle_beta   90.00
_cell.angle_gamma   90.00
#
_symmetry.space_group_name_H-M   'P 1'
#
loop_
_entity.id
_entity.type
_entity.pdbx_description
1 polymer ?
#
loop_
_entity_poly.entity_id
_entity_poly.type
_entity_poly.pdbx_seq_one_letter_code
_entity_poly.pdbx_strand_id
1 'polypeptide(L)'
;MFKRFIYRTCVPVLAAIVMFGTAGTEMVGSARAQSGSQGLALRISTPKSSYVQLEAIPFSFSLSNPTTAPVKWQGVFTLGPDMDLLIQSASGRERVIEGRMMNIAAMAAPIAVTRPGENIESGAVIEGVSLFEKAFPFPGTYQVRVRFSYAKVNGEESVRETIVSNAAAITIENPQGTDFEAYNFIKNDLERARRERKTGTELAEMQRDFVDSYGSTAYGKQLTWKLALTYKALGQDQNAVRQLCDLVQSSSSYAKQAEQLLYSLDVKLHPIDTTPLPENFPAPTRPHPCSRIGK
;
A
#
# COMPACT_ATOMS: atom_id res chain seq x y z
N MET A 1 -41.56 33.50 -18.57
CA MET A 1 -40.42 32.78 -19.15
C MET A 1 -39.40 32.52 -18.05
N PHE A 2 -39.39 31.30 -17.51
CA PHE A 2 -38.47 30.87 -16.45
C PHE A 2 -37.08 30.57 -17.04
N LYS A 3 -36.03 31.26 -16.57
CA LYS A 3 -34.63 30.80 -16.73
C LYS A 3 -34.10 30.41 -15.36
N ARG A 4 -34.00 29.11 -15.13
CA ARG A 4 -33.34 28.49 -13.97
C ARG A 4 -31.83 28.76 -14.03
N PHE A 5 -31.30 29.44 -13.02
CA PHE A 5 -29.88 29.36 -12.66
C PHE A 5 -29.71 28.10 -11.80
N ILE A 6 -28.96 27.11 -12.29
CA ILE A 6 -28.47 26.00 -11.48
C ILE A 6 -26.97 26.22 -11.30
N TYR A 7 -26.59 26.60 -10.08
CA TYR A 7 -25.22 26.53 -9.59
C TYR A 7 -24.76 25.07 -9.65
N ARG A 8 -23.78 24.77 -10.51
CA ARG A 8 -22.97 23.55 -10.38
C ARG A 8 -21.85 23.84 -9.39
N THR A 9 -22.05 23.39 -8.16
CA THR A 9 -20.99 23.23 -7.17
C THR A 9 -19.98 22.20 -7.67
N CYS A 10 -18.77 22.66 -8.00
CA CYS A 10 -17.62 21.79 -8.17
C CYS A 10 -17.14 21.36 -6.77
N VAL A 11 -17.27 20.07 -6.47
CA VAL A 11 -16.57 19.45 -5.33
C VAL A 11 -15.18 19.06 -5.84
N PRO A 12 -14.07 19.59 -5.29
CA PRO A 12 -12.75 19.08 -5.62
C PRO A 12 -12.57 17.70 -4.95
N VAL A 13 -12.45 16.66 -5.77
CA VAL A 13 -11.96 15.35 -5.33
C VAL A 13 -10.46 15.48 -5.09
N LEU A 14 -10.05 15.50 -3.82
CA LEU A 14 -8.65 15.42 -3.42
C LEU A 14 -8.07 14.07 -3.87
N ALA A 15 -7.19 14.08 -4.85
CA ALA A 15 -6.35 12.95 -5.21
C ALA A 15 -5.22 12.85 -4.17
N ALA A 16 -5.23 11.78 -3.36
CA ALA A 16 -4.15 11.50 -2.43
C ALA A 16 -2.93 10.93 -3.19
N ILE A 17 -1.87 11.72 -3.31
CA ILE A 17 -0.56 11.26 -3.77
C ILE A 17 0.11 10.52 -2.61
N VAL A 18 0.40 9.24 -2.80
CA VAL A 18 1.13 8.41 -1.84
C VAL A 18 2.62 8.69 -2.00
N MET A 19 3.22 9.40 -1.04
CA MET A 19 4.68 9.46 -0.90
C MET A 19 5.10 8.50 0.20
N PHE A 20 6.00 7.56 -0.10
CA PHE A 20 6.71 6.75 0.89
C PHE A 20 7.94 7.53 1.38
N GLY A 21 8.32 7.33 2.64
CA GLY A 21 9.42 8.02 3.29
C GLY A 21 9.85 7.13 4.43
N THR A 22 11.12 6.73 4.42
CA THR A 22 11.65 5.60 5.19
C THR A 22 12.16 6.04 6.56
N ALA A 23 11.73 5.34 7.61
CA ALA A 23 12.54 5.14 8.81
C ALA A 23 13.44 3.92 8.57
N GLY A 24 14.74 4.08 8.81
CA GLY A 24 15.77 3.09 8.49
C GLY A 24 15.57 1.76 9.21
N THR A 25 15.27 0.73 8.42
CA THR A 25 15.48 -0.67 8.79
C THR A 25 16.41 -1.27 7.73
N GLU A 26 17.44 -1.98 8.19
CA GLU A 26 18.47 -2.59 7.33
C GLU A 26 17.80 -3.60 6.39
N MET A 27 17.75 -3.25 5.11
CA MET A 27 17.16 -4.08 4.06
C MET A 27 18.11 -5.21 3.68
N VAL A 28 17.63 -6.46 3.76
CA VAL A 28 18.36 -7.63 3.26
C VAL A 28 18.13 -7.73 1.74
N GLY A 29 19.16 -7.44 0.95
CA GLY A 29 19.12 -7.62 -0.50
C GLY A 29 20.41 -7.19 -1.20
N SER A 30 21.37 -8.12 -1.33
CA SER A 30 22.51 -7.97 -2.25
C SER A 30 22.27 -8.78 -3.51
N ALA A 31 21.77 -8.11 -4.55
CA ALA A 31 21.86 -8.58 -5.94
C ALA A 31 21.93 -7.35 -6.85
N ARG A 32 22.96 -7.28 -7.70
CA ARG A 32 23.18 -6.18 -8.67
C ARG A 32 21.92 -5.94 -9.50
N ALA A 33 21.46 -4.69 -9.55
CA ALA A 33 20.40 -4.24 -10.45
C ALA A 33 20.81 -4.54 -11.91
N GLN A 34 19.95 -5.18 -12.69
CA GLN A 34 20.16 -5.31 -14.12
C GLN A 34 19.84 -3.98 -14.79
N SER A 35 20.88 -3.32 -15.32
CA SER A 35 20.78 -2.12 -16.15
C SER A 35 20.21 -2.52 -17.52
N GLY A 36 18.88 -2.54 -17.62
CA GLY A 36 18.14 -2.91 -18.83
C GLY A 36 17.78 -1.74 -19.74
N SER A 37 17.83 -0.49 -19.27
CA SER A 37 17.66 0.69 -20.13
C SER A 37 18.69 1.77 -19.79
N GLN A 38 19.14 2.50 -20.81
CA GLN A 38 20.04 3.64 -20.64
C GLN A 38 19.25 4.80 -20.01
N GLY A 39 19.14 4.83 -18.68
CA GLY A 39 18.55 5.96 -17.99
C GLY A 39 18.21 5.68 -16.53
N LEU A 40 17.25 4.79 -16.30
CA LEU A 40 16.71 4.54 -14.96
C LEU A 40 17.08 3.13 -14.47
N ALA A 41 17.31 3.01 -13.16
CA ALA A 41 17.55 1.75 -12.49
C ALA A 41 16.44 1.46 -11.48
N LEU A 42 15.84 0.28 -11.60
CA LEU A 42 14.74 -0.18 -10.74
C LEU A 42 15.26 -1.20 -9.71
N ARG A 43 14.82 -1.05 -8.47
CA ARG A 43 15.09 -1.99 -7.38
C ARG A 43 13.80 -2.40 -6.69
N ILE A 44 13.78 -3.64 -6.21
CA ILE A 44 12.75 -4.19 -5.34
C ILE A 44 13.38 -4.71 -4.06
N SER A 45 12.71 -4.46 -2.95
CA SER A 45 13.04 -5.03 -1.65
C SER A 45 11.76 -5.39 -0.90
N THR A 46 11.94 -6.17 0.17
CA THR A 46 10.90 -6.58 1.09
C THR A 46 11.55 -6.68 2.48
N PRO A 47 10.85 -6.36 3.59
CA PRO A 47 11.48 -6.21 4.89
C PRO A 47 11.98 -7.53 5.49
N LYS A 48 11.46 -8.68 5.05
CA LYS A 48 11.92 -10.00 5.49
C LYS A 48 11.89 -11.00 4.35
N SER A 49 12.64 -12.08 4.48
CA SER A 49 12.77 -13.12 3.46
C SER A 49 11.85 -14.32 3.69
N SER A 50 11.11 -14.38 4.80
CA SER A 50 10.16 -15.47 5.08
C SER A 50 8.81 -14.95 5.57
N TYR A 51 7.74 -15.51 5.02
CA TYR A 51 6.36 -15.16 5.28
C TYR A 51 5.53 -16.42 5.48
N VAL A 52 4.55 -16.36 6.36
CA VAL A 52 3.57 -17.45 6.49
C VAL A 52 2.53 -17.33 5.37
N GLN A 53 1.95 -18.45 4.92
CA GLN A 53 0.93 -18.43 3.88
C GLN A 53 -0.24 -17.48 4.21
N LEU A 54 -0.64 -16.62 3.27
CA LEU A 54 -1.61 -15.52 3.44
C LEU A 54 -1.16 -14.33 4.29
N GLU A 55 0.05 -14.34 4.84
CA GLU A 55 0.62 -13.16 5.48
C GLU A 55 0.77 -12.03 4.45
N ALA A 56 0.45 -10.80 4.83
CA ALA A 56 0.66 -9.65 3.96
C ALA A 56 2.16 -9.47 3.62
N ILE A 57 2.47 -9.36 2.33
CA ILE A 57 3.86 -9.22 1.84
C ILE A 57 4.07 -7.80 1.31
N PRO A 58 4.69 -6.91 2.10
CA PRO A 58 5.05 -5.58 1.64
C PRO A 58 6.29 -5.62 0.73
N PHE A 59 6.20 -4.92 -0.39
CA PHE A 59 7.29 -4.65 -1.32
C PHE A 59 7.55 -3.15 -1.39
N SER A 60 8.82 -2.79 -1.43
CA SER A 60 9.29 -1.43 -1.72
C SER A 60 9.98 -1.42 -3.07
N PHE A 61 9.72 -0.38 -3.85
CA PHE A 61 10.28 -0.15 -5.18
C PHE A 61 11.06 1.14 -5.18
N SER A 62 12.24 1.13 -5.77
CA SER A 62 13.11 2.31 -5.90
C SER A 62 13.47 2.51 -7.37
N LEU A 63 13.18 3.70 -7.90
CA LEU A 63 13.53 4.12 -9.25
C LEU A 63 14.57 5.24 -9.14
N SER A 64 15.79 4.94 -9.58
CA SER A 64 16.92 5.85 -9.48
C SER A 64 17.45 6.24 -10.85
N ASN A 65 18.04 7.43 -10.95
CA ASN A 65 18.77 7.85 -12.14
C ASN A 65 20.28 7.81 -11.86
N PRO A 66 20.98 6.72 -12.23
CA PRO A 66 22.43 6.60 -12.07
C PRO A 66 23.25 7.39 -13.13
N THR A 67 22.59 8.07 -14.07
CA THR A 67 23.28 8.82 -15.13
C THR A 67 23.65 10.23 -14.70
N THR A 68 24.38 10.95 -15.54
CA THR A 68 24.81 12.35 -15.30
C THR A 68 23.80 13.38 -15.81
N ALA A 69 22.73 12.97 -16.49
CA ALA A 69 21.73 13.86 -17.06
C ALA A 69 20.31 13.55 -16.51
N PRO A 70 19.42 14.55 -16.37
CA PRO A 70 18.03 14.30 -16.00
C PRO A 70 17.33 13.40 -17.02
N VAL A 71 16.52 12.45 -16.54
CA VAL A 71 15.69 11.59 -17.39
C VAL A 71 14.24 12.01 -17.24
N LYS A 72 13.59 12.35 -18.36
CA LYS A 72 12.15 12.63 -18.42
C LYS A 72 11.41 11.36 -18.82
N TRP A 73 10.35 11.03 -18.09
CA TRP A 73 9.58 9.82 -18.34
C TRP A 73 8.11 10.00 -17.99
N GLN A 74 7.25 9.20 -18.61
CA GLN A 74 5.81 9.19 -18.39
C GLN A 74 5.37 7.76 -18.07
N GLY A 75 4.73 7.58 -16.91
CA GLY A 75 4.21 6.28 -16.46
C GLY A 75 3.77 6.36 -15.00
N VAL A 76 3.02 5.35 -14.55
CA VAL A 76 2.59 5.27 -13.14
C VAL A 76 3.58 4.42 -12.35
N PHE A 77 4.42 5.06 -11.53
CA PHE A 77 5.40 4.36 -10.68
C PHE A 77 4.77 3.84 -9.37
N THR A 78 3.79 2.96 -9.52
CA THR A 78 3.20 2.14 -8.45
C THR A 78 2.63 0.87 -9.09
N LEU A 79 2.38 -0.19 -8.32
CA LEU A 79 1.82 -1.42 -8.92
C LEU A 79 0.46 -1.10 -9.52
N GLY A 80 0.33 -1.32 -10.82
CA GLY A 80 -0.73 -0.70 -11.61
C GLY A 80 -0.51 -0.94 -13.11
N PRO A 81 -1.08 -0.10 -13.99
CA PRO A 81 -1.09 -0.36 -15.43
C PRO A 81 0.31 -0.47 -16.07
N ASP A 82 1.31 0.21 -15.50
CA ASP A 82 2.67 0.23 -16.04
C ASP A 82 3.65 -0.65 -15.26
N MET A 83 3.21 -1.30 -14.17
CA MET A 83 4.11 -2.03 -13.27
C MET A 83 3.55 -3.39 -12.85
N ASP A 84 4.25 -4.44 -13.28
CA ASP A 84 3.87 -5.85 -13.06
C ASP A 84 4.82 -6.54 -12.08
N LEU A 85 4.31 -7.52 -11.32
CA LEU A 85 5.16 -8.44 -10.58
C LEU A 85 5.41 -9.71 -11.39
N LEU A 86 6.69 -10.09 -11.48
CA LEU A 86 7.15 -11.34 -12.06
C LEU A 86 7.56 -12.26 -10.91
N ILE A 87 6.86 -13.38 -10.75
CA ILE A 87 7.04 -14.31 -9.63
C ILE A 87 7.47 -15.65 -10.19
N GLN A 88 8.67 -16.09 -9.84
CA GLN A 88 9.22 -17.36 -10.27
C GLN A 88 9.32 -18.31 -9.08
N SER A 89 8.69 -19.48 -9.16
CA SER A 89 8.85 -20.54 -8.16
C SER A 89 10.20 -21.26 -8.30
N ALA A 90 10.61 -22.00 -7.28
CA ALA A 90 11.80 -22.86 -7.33
C ALA A 90 11.81 -23.86 -8.51
N SER A 91 10.62 -24.27 -8.99
CA SER A 91 10.47 -25.11 -10.19
C SER A 91 10.71 -24.37 -11.51
N GLY A 92 11.08 -23.08 -11.47
CA GLY A 92 11.31 -22.22 -12.64
C GLY A 92 10.04 -21.66 -13.29
N ARG A 93 8.84 -22.01 -12.79
CA ARG A 93 7.56 -21.54 -13.36
C ARG A 93 7.35 -20.08 -13.01
N GLU A 94 7.35 -19.23 -14.04
CA GLU A 94 7.04 -17.81 -13.91
C GLU A 94 5.53 -17.56 -13.94
N ARG A 95 5.09 -16.62 -13.13
CA ARG A 95 3.74 -16.05 -13.11
C ARG A 95 3.87 -14.55 -13.18
N VAL A 96 3.01 -13.92 -13.97
CA VAL A 96 2.92 -12.46 -14.05
C VAL A 96 1.64 -12.04 -13.34
N ILE A 97 1.79 -11.23 -12.29
CA ILE A 97 0.68 -10.52 -11.69
C ILE A 97 0.64 -9.15 -12.36
N GLU A 98 -0.28 -9.02 -13.30
CA GLU A 98 -0.43 -7.78 -14.06
C GLU A 98 -0.96 -6.68 -13.13
N GLY A 99 -0.26 -5.55 -13.07
CA GLY A 99 -0.64 -4.49 -12.13
C GLY A 99 -2.00 -3.87 -12.46
N ARG A 100 -2.47 -3.97 -13.72
CA ARG A 100 -3.85 -3.60 -14.12
C ARG A 100 -4.95 -4.40 -13.42
N MET A 101 -4.63 -5.55 -12.82
CA MET A 101 -5.57 -6.30 -11.99
C MET A 101 -5.77 -5.66 -10.60
N MET A 102 -4.95 -4.66 -10.24
CA MET A 102 -5.10 -3.86 -9.04
C MET A 102 -5.77 -2.54 -9.43
N ASN A 103 -7.06 -2.40 -9.10
CA ASN A 103 -7.92 -1.28 -9.48
C ASN A 103 -7.33 0.09 -9.10
N ILE A 104 -6.59 0.70 -10.01
CA ILE A 104 -6.23 2.12 -9.99
C ILE A 104 -6.82 2.73 -11.25
N ALA A 105 -7.67 3.74 -11.10
CA ALA A 105 -8.19 4.49 -12.24
C ALA A 105 -7.01 4.95 -13.11
N ALA A 106 -7.04 4.61 -14.40
CA ALA A 106 -5.99 4.99 -15.34
C ALA A 106 -6.04 6.51 -15.54
N MET A 107 -5.33 7.26 -14.70
CA MET A 107 -5.06 8.66 -14.93
C MET A 107 -3.92 8.75 -15.93
N ALA A 108 -4.01 9.71 -16.87
CA ALA A 108 -2.85 10.04 -17.70
C ALA A 108 -1.71 10.43 -16.77
N ALA A 109 -0.65 9.61 -16.73
CA ALA A 109 0.50 9.90 -15.89
C ALA A 109 1.14 11.21 -16.36
N PRO A 110 1.44 12.16 -15.48
CA PRO A 110 2.20 13.35 -15.85
C PRO A 110 3.62 12.95 -16.27
N ILE A 111 4.27 13.79 -17.07
CA ILE A 111 5.70 13.66 -17.33
C ILE A 111 6.45 13.98 -16.05
N ALA A 112 7.17 13.00 -15.52
CA ALA A 112 8.08 13.14 -14.40
C ALA A 112 9.51 13.39 -14.90
N VAL A 113 10.34 13.99 -14.04
CA VAL A 113 11.77 14.21 -14.29
C VAL A 113 12.53 13.67 -13.10
N THR A 114 13.44 12.72 -13.33
CA THR A 114 14.34 12.19 -12.31
C THR A 114 15.75 12.73 -12.56
N ARG A 115 16.27 13.50 -11.61
CA ARG A 115 17.60 14.14 -11.68
C ARG A 115 18.72 13.12 -11.41
N PRO A 116 19.96 13.40 -11.84
CA PRO A 116 21.12 12.59 -11.48
C PRO A 116 21.20 12.32 -9.98
N GLY A 117 21.29 11.05 -9.60
CA GLY A 117 21.36 10.62 -8.20
C GLY A 117 20.03 10.67 -7.43
N GLU A 118 18.94 11.15 -8.04
CA GLU A 118 17.62 11.14 -7.41
C GLU A 118 17.07 9.70 -7.35
N ASN A 119 16.38 9.41 -6.24
CA ASN A 119 15.69 8.16 -6.00
C ASN A 119 14.22 8.43 -5.67
N ILE A 120 13.33 7.81 -6.44
CA ILE A 120 11.88 7.87 -6.23
C ILE A 120 11.46 6.53 -5.63
N GLU A 121 10.67 6.58 -4.56
CA GLU A 121 10.21 5.39 -3.87
C GLU A 121 8.70 5.18 -4.04
N SER A 122 8.34 3.92 -4.14
CA SER A 122 6.95 3.44 -4.18
C SER A 122 6.86 2.14 -3.40
N GLY A 123 5.65 1.68 -3.13
CA GLY A 123 5.44 0.46 -2.36
C GLY A 123 4.07 -0.13 -2.61
N ALA A 124 3.96 -1.43 -2.36
CA ALA A 124 2.72 -2.16 -2.44
C ALA A 124 2.69 -3.31 -1.44
N VAL A 125 1.49 -3.80 -1.14
CA VAL A 125 1.30 -4.94 -0.25
C VAL A 125 0.52 -6.00 -1.02
N ILE A 126 1.08 -7.20 -1.13
CA ILE A 126 0.34 -8.36 -1.61
C ILE A 126 -0.44 -8.95 -0.44
N GLU A 127 -1.75 -8.85 -0.56
CA GLU A 127 -2.70 -9.25 0.47
C GLU A 127 -4.01 -9.75 -0.12
N GLY A 128 -4.80 -10.45 0.70
CA GLY A 128 -6.08 -11.02 0.31
C GLY A 128 -5.95 -12.38 -0.36
N VAL A 129 -6.88 -13.27 -0.05
CA VAL A 129 -6.79 -14.69 -0.42
C VAL A 129 -6.65 -14.89 -1.93
N SER A 130 -7.48 -14.24 -2.74
CA SER A 130 -7.46 -14.42 -4.20
C SER A 130 -6.15 -13.98 -4.86
N LEU A 131 -5.58 -12.84 -4.44
CA LEU A 131 -4.33 -12.34 -5.03
C LEU A 131 -3.15 -13.16 -4.54
N PHE A 132 -3.12 -13.49 -3.25
CA PHE A 132 -2.05 -14.29 -2.66
C PHE A 132 -1.99 -15.68 -3.29
N GLU A 133 -3.10 -16.40 -3.43
CA GLU A 133 -3.11 -17.75 -4.02
C GLU A 133 -2.75 -17.76 -5.51
N LYS A 134 -3.00 -16.65 -6.23
CA LYS A 134 -2.52 -16.47 -7.61
C LYS A 134 -1.00 -16.29 -7.66
N ALA A 135 -0.45 -15.49 -6.75
CA ALA A 135 0.97 -15.19 -6.66
C ALA A 135 1.80 -16.38 -6.13
N PHE A 136 1.35 -16.96 -5.03
CA PHE A 136 2.04 -17.97 -4.22
C PHE A 136 1.11 -19.17 -3.90
N PRO A 137 0.76 -19.99 -4.90
CA PRO A 137 -0.23 -21.06 -4.74
C PRO A 137 0.21 -22.18 -3.78
N PHE A 138 1.52 -22.36 -3.59
CA PHE A 138 2.07 -23.38 -2.72
C PHE A 138 3.16 -22.78 -1.82
N PRO A 139 3.35 -23.30 -0.59
CA PRO A 139 4.54 -23.01 0.21
C PRO A 139 5.83 -23.33 -0.55
N GLY A 140 6.89 -22.58 -0.27
CA GLY A 140 8.21 -22.75 -0.89
C GLY A 140 8.89 -21.43 -1.21
N THR A 141 10.06 -21.52 -1.84
CA THR A 141 10.87 -20.35 -2.20
C THR A 141 10.49 -19.78 -3.57
N TYR A 142 10.45 -18.45 -3.64
CA TYR A 142 10.11 -17.67 -4.80
C TYR A 142 11.15 -16.57 -5.03
N GLN A 143 11.34 -16.24 -6.31
CA GLN A 143 12.05 -15.04 -6.74
C GLN A 143 11.02 -14.05 -7.29
N VAL A 144 10.98 -12.85 -6.72
CA VAL A 144 10.07 -11.78 -7.13
C VAL A 144 10.87 -10.66 -7.80
N ARG A 145 10.47 -10.29 -9.00
CA ARG A 145 10.96 -9.10 -9.71
C ARG A 145 9.78 -8.19 -10.02
N VAL A 146 10.07 -6.92 -10.24
CA VAL A 146 9.09 -5.96 -10.78
C VAL A 146 9.54 -5.51 -12.15
N ARG A 147 8.58 -5.43 -13.08
CA ARG A 147 8.78 -4.89 -14.42
C ARG A 147 8.03 -3.58 -14.53
N PHE A 148 8.73 -2.50 -14.86
CA PHE A 148 8.14 -1.18 -15.08
C PHE A 148 8.27 -0.78 -16.55
N SER A 149 7.15 -0.44 -17.18
CA SER A 149 7.06 -0.09 -18.60
C SER A 149 6.61 1.37 -18.74
N TYR A 150 7.55 2.27 -19.05
CA TYR A 150 7.28 3.72 -19.14
C TYR A 150 7.60 4.25 -20.53
N ALA A 151 7.19 5.48 -20.81
CA ALA A 151 7.60 6.20 -22.01
C ALA A 151 8.69 7.21 -21.66
N LYS A 152 9.89 7.07 -22.22
CA LYS A 152 10.99 8.02 -22.07
C LYS A 152 10.79 9.19 -23.03
N VAL A 153 10.84 10.41 -22.50
CA VAL A 153 10.53 11.63 -23.25
C VAL A 153 11.81 12.38 -23.62
N ASN A 154 12.08 12.51 -24.92
CA ASN A 154 13.22 13.24 -25.47
C ASN A 154 12.71 14.36 -26.39
N GLY A 155 12.45 15.54 -25.83
CA GLY A 155 11.82 16.62 -26.60
C GLY A 155 10.37 16.28 -26.97
N GLU A 156 10.05 16.27 -28.26
CA GLU A 156 8.73 15.87 -28.78
C GLU A 156 8.59 14.35 -28.97
N GLU A 157 9.71 13.61 -28.94
CA GLU A 157 9.70 12.16 -29.11
C GLU A 157 9.46 11.44 -27.78
N SER A 158 8.71 10.33 -27.86
CA SER A 158 8.43 9.45 -26.74
C SER A 158 8.69 8.00 -27.15
N VAL A 159 9.58 7.32 -26.44
CA VAL A 159 9.97 5.93 -26.72
C VAL A 159 9.57 5.05 -25.54
N ARG A 160 8.84 3.96 -25.80
CA ARG A 160 8.49 2.99 -24.74
C ARG A 160 9.76 2.25 -24.31
N GLU A 161 10.06 2.28 -23.02
CA GLU A 161 11.13 1.52 -22.40
C GLU A 161 10.56 0.57 -21.34
N THR A 162 11.31 -0.49 -21.04
CA THR A 162 10.97 -1.43 -19.97
C THR A 162 12.22 -1.73 -19.17
N ILE A 163 12.09 -1.66 -17.85
CA ILE A 163 13.14 -2.01 -16.90
C ILE A 163 12.62 -3.08 -15.94
N VAL A 164 13.52 -3.99 -15.57
CA VAL A 164 13.24 -5.07 -14.62
C VAL A 164 14.18 -4.94 -13.43
N SER A 165 13.64 -5.11 -12.23
CA SER A 165 14.42 -5.00 -11.00
C SER A 165 15.39 -6.15 -10.78
N ASN A 166 16.21 -6.04 -9.72
CA ASN A 166 16.79 -7.21 -9.06
C ASN A 166 15.71 -8.22 -8.63
N ALA A 167 16.12 -9.44 -8.26
CA ALA A 167 15.23 -10.43 -7.67
C ALA A 167 15.23 -10.32 -6.14
N ALA A 168 14.04 -10.23 -5.53
CA ALA A 168 13.82 -10.42 -4.10
C ALA A 168 13.49 -11.89 -3.85
N ALA A 169 14.30 -12.57 -3.05
CA ALA A 169 14.06 -13.95 -2.65
C ALA A 169 13.16 -13.99 -1.41
N ILE A 170 12.03 -14.69 -1.51
CA ILE A 170 11.12 -14.90 -0.39
C ILE A 170 10.79 -16.38 -0.23
N THR A 171 10.49 -16.81 0.98
CA THR A 171 9.98 -18.15 1.29
C THR A 171 8.59 -18.02 1.90
N ILE A 172 7.66 -18.82 1.40
CA ILE A 172 6.31 -18.94 1.93
C ILE A 172 6.24 -20.22 2.75
N GLU A 173 5.99 -20.10 4.04
CA GLU A 173 5.94 -21.19 5.00
C GLU A 173 4.51 -21.65 5.25
N ASN A 174 4.36 -22.92 5.63
CA ASN A 174 3.09 -23.42 6.12
C ASN A 174 2.81 -22.82 7.50
N PRO A 175 1.59 -22.31 7.76
CA PRO A 175 1.22 -21.86 9.09
C PRO A 175 1.24 -23.02 10.09
N GLN A 176 1.64 -22.73 11.34
CA GLN A 176 1.71 -23.69 12.44
C GLN A 176 1.10 -23.08 13.70
N GLY A 177 0.66 -23.91 14.66
CA GLY A 177 0.12 -23.44 15.94
C GLY A 177 -1.02 -22.43 15.78
N THR A 178 -0.96 -21.33 16.52
CA THR A 178 -1.98 -20.25 16.46
C THR A 178 -2.07 -19.58 15.09
N ASP A 179 -0.98 -19.53 14.30
CA ASP A 179 -1.04 -19.04 12.91
C ASP A 179 -1.84 -19.97 12.00
N PHE A 180 -1.90 -21.28 12.30
CA PHE A 180 -2.73 -22.23 11.55
C PHE A 180 -4.23 -22.02 11.83
N GLU A 181 -4.58 -21.78 13.09
CA GLU A 181 -5.96 -21.45 13.48
C GLU A 181 -6.42 -20.14 12.85
N ALA A 182 -5.59 -19.09 12.92
CA ALA A 182 -5.85 -17.81 12.30
C ALA A 182 -5.97 -17.91 10.76
N TYR A 183 -5.08 -18.67 10.12
CA TYR A 183 -5.17 -18.98 8.69
C TYR A 183 -6.52 -19.60 8.33
N ASN A 184 -6.96 -20.60 9.09
CA ASN A 184 -8.24 -21.28 8.85
C ASN A 184 -9.43 -20.35 9.03
N PHE A 185 -9.41 -19.47 10.04
CA PHE A 185 -10.45 -18.47 10.22
C PHE A 185 -10.54 -17.54 9.01
N ILE A 186 -9.40 -17.05 8.51
CA ILE A 186 -9.36 -16.18 7.32
C ILE A 186 -9.93 -16.92 6.10
N LYS A 187 -9.41 -18.12 5.83
CA LYS A 187 -9.73 -18.87 4.61
C LYS A 187 -11.13 -19.45 4.59
N ASN A 188 -11.65 -19.87 5.74
CA ASN A 188 -12.92 -20.59 5.82
C ASN A 188 -14.06 -19.70 6.29
N ASP A 189 -13.84 -18.82 7.27
CA ASP A 189 -14.92 -18.05 7.89
C ASP A 189 -15.03 -16.65 7.27
N LEU A 190 -13.95 -15.87 7.23
CA LEU A 190 -13.98 -14.52 6.66
C LEU A 190 -14.25 -14.54 5.15
N GLU A 191 -13.60 -15.43 4.40
CA GLU A 191 -13.86 -15.56 2.96
C GLU A 191 -15.27 -16.10 2.66
N ARG A 192 -15.81 -16.98 3.50
CA ARG A 192 -17.21 -17.41 3.39
C ARG A 192 -18.15 -16.24 3.62
N ALA A 193 -17.96 -15.48 4.70
CA ALA A 193 -18.75 -14.29 4.99
C ALA A 193 -18.73 -13.27 3.84
N ARG A 194 -17.57 -13.06 3.19
CA ARG A 194 -17.45 -12.21 1.99
C ARG A 194 -18.24 -12.76 0.81
N ARG A 195 -18.15 -14.07 0.53
CA ARG A 195 -18.92 -14.71 -0.55
C ARG A 195 -20.43 -14.66 -0.31
N GLU A 196 -20.84 -14.82 0.95
CA GLU A 196 -22.24 -14.71 1.39
C GLU A 196 -22.74 -13.26 1.47
N ARG A 197 -21.87 -12.27 1.19
CA ARG A 197 -22.18 -10.84 1.23
C ARG A 197 -22.76 -10.39 2.58
N LYS A 198 -22.17 -10.90 3.65
CA LYS A 198 -22.44 -10.44 5.03
C LYS A 198 -22.34 -8.93 5.11
N THR A 199 -23.19 -8.33 5.95
CA THR A 199 -23.25 -6.88 6.11
C THR A 199 -21.92 -6.33 6.64
N GLY A 200 -21.67 -5.03 6.44
CA GLY A 200 -20.48 -4.39 6.99
C GLY A 200 -20.35 -4.55 8.51
N THR A 201 -21.47 -4.55 9.23
CA THR A 201 -21.52 -4.78 10.68
C THR A 201 -21.10 -6.20 11.07
N GLU A 202 -21.67 -7.22 10.41
CA GLU A 202 -21.28 -8.62 10.66
C GLU A 202 -19.79 -8.84 10.32
N LEU A 203 -19.29 -8.23 9.24
CA LEU A 203 -17.88 -8.29 8.90
C LEU A 203 -17.00 -7.62 9.94
N ALA A 204 -17.42 -6.47 10.50
CA ALA A 204 -16.68 -5.78 11.55
C ALA A 204 -16.63 -6.60 12.84
N GLU A 205 -17.72 -7.29 13.21
CA GLU A 205 -17.75 -8.20 14.36
C GLU A 205 -16.78 -9.37 14.16
N MET A 206 -16.84 -10.07 13.02
CA MET A 206 -15.92 -11.18 12.74
C MET A 206 -14.45 -10.74 12.70
N GLN A 207 -14.17 -9.54 12.18
CA GLN A 207 -12.83 -8.98 12.16
C GLN A 207 -12.35 -8.59 13.55
N ARG A 208 -13.22 -8.05 14.40
CA ARG A 208 -12.90 -7.75 15.80
C ARG A 208 -12.60 -9.04 16.57
N ASP A 209 -13.47 -10.04 16.46
CA ASP A 209 -13.29 -11.33 17.13
C ASP A 209 -11.96 -12.00 16.70
N PHE A 210 -11.58 -11.83 15.42
CA PHE A 210 -10.26 -12.23 14.94
C PHE A 210 -9.12 -11.45 15.61
N VAL A 211 -9.20 -10.12 15.65
CA VAL A 211 -8.15 -9.28 16.26
C VAL A 211 -7.98 -9.59 17.75
N ASP A 212 -9.08 -9.82 18.46
CA ASP A 212 -9.07 -10.15 19.89
C ASP A 212 -8.44 -11.53 20.16
N SER A 213 -8.69 -12.51 19.28
CA SER A 213 -8.22 -13.90 19.47
C SER A 213 -6.83 -14.17 18.86
N TYR A 214 -6.53 -13.51 17.73
CA TYR A 214 -5.38 -13.81 16.86
C TYR A 214 -4.56 -12.56 16.53
N GLY A 215 -4.74 -11.43 17.21
CA GLY A 215 -4.02 -10.18 16.94
C GLY A 215 -2.50 -10.26 17.04
N SER A 216 -1.97 -11.26 17.78
CA SER A 216 -0.53 -11.53 17.90
C SER A 216 0.06 -12.38 16.76
N THR A 217 -0.78 -12.95 15.90
CA THR A 217 -0.37 -13.79 14.76
C THR A 217 0.24 -12.97 13.62
N ALA A 218 0.83 -13.65 12.63
CA ALA A 218 1.37 -13.02 11.42
C ALA A 218 0.33 -12.14 10.67
N TYR A 219 -0.96 -12.44 10.83
CA TYR A 219 -2.06 -11.74 10.15
C TYR A 219 -2.66 -10.58 10.96
N GLY A 220 -2.34 -10.49 12.26
CA GLY A 220 -3.01 -9.57 13.19
C GLY A 220 -3.02 -8.12 12.70
N LYS A 221 -1.84 -7.58 12.35
CA LYS A 221 -1.69 -6.21 11.83
C LYS A 221 -2.53 -5.94 10.57
N GLN A 222 -2.59 -6.91 9.66
CA GLN A 222 -3.40 -6.79 8.44
C GLN A 222 -4.90 -6.76 8.78
N LEU A 223 -5.36 -7.62 9.69
CA LEU A 223 -6.78 -7.68 10.05
C LEU A 223 -7.20 -6.48 10.90
N THR A 224 -6.34 -5.95 11.77
CA THR A 224 -6.54 -4.66 12.45
C THR A 224 -6.71 -3.53 11.44
N TRP A 225 -5.89 -3.49 10.38
CA TRP A 225 -6.03 -2.52 9.30
C TRP A 225 -7.36 -2.66 8.57
N LYS A 226 -7.77 -3.90 8.23
CA LYS A 226 -9.06 -4.16 7.58
C LYS A 226 -10.24 -3.78 8.47
N LEU A 227 -10.16 -4.05 9.77
CA LEU A 227 -11.18 -3.66 10.74
C LEU A 227 -11.34 -2.13 10.81
N ALA A 228 -10.24 -1.38 10.86
CA ALA A 228 -10.27 0.07 10.82
C ALA A 228 -10.97 0.61 9.57
N LEU A 229 -10.71 0.03 8.40
CA LEU A 229 -11.36 0.39 7.14
C LEU A 229 -12.86 0.06 7.16
N THR A 230 -13.24 -1.09 7.68
CA THR A 230 -14.66 -1.47 7.84
C THR A 230 -15.39 -0.49 8.75
N TYR A 231 -14.82 -0.15 9.91
CA TYR A 231 -15.40 0.83 10.83
C TYR A 231 -15.57 2.20 10.18
N LYS A 232 -14.56 2.68 9.44
CA LYS A 232 -14.69 3.92 8.67
C LYS A 232 -15.83 3.84 7.66
N ALA A 233 -15.96 2.74 6.92
CA ALA A 233 -17.02 2.56 5.93
C ALA A 233 -18.43 2.56 6.57
N LEU A 234 -18.53 2.09 7.82
CA LEU A 234 -19.74 2.15 8.63
C LEU A 234 -19.98 3.52 9.31
N GLY A 235 -19.08 4.49 9.13
CA GLY A 235 -19.13 5.78 9.81
C GLY A 235 -18.77 5.73 11.31
N GLN A 236 -18.22 4.62 11.79
CA GLN A 236 -17.76 4.42 13.16
C GLN A 236 -16.33 4.95 13.36
N ASP A 237 -16.14 6.24 13.08
CA ASP A 237 -14.82 6.87 12.98
C ASP A 237 -13.99 6.76 14.28
N GLN A 238 -14.63 6.79 15.46
CA GLN A 238 -13.93 6.58 16.74
C GLN A 238 -13.35 5.17 16.88
N ASN A 239 -14.10 4.13 16.47
CA ASN A 239 -13.62 2.75 16.48
C ASN A 239 -12.49 2.58 15.45
N ALA A 240 -12.60 3.19 14.28
CA ALA A 240 -11.53 3.21 13.30
C ALA A 240 -10.25 3.84 13.87
N VAL A 241 -10.36 5.02 14.50
CA VAL A 241 -9.25 5.74 15.14
C VAL A 241 -8.51 4.88 16.18
N ARG A 242 -9.23 4.12 17.02
CA ARG A 242 -8.62 3.17 17.98
C ARG A 242 -7.72 2.16 17.28
N GLN A 243 -8.26 1.45 16.30
CA GLN A 243 -7.50 0.42 15.56
C GLN A 243 -6.30 1.00 14.80
N LEU A 244 -6.43 2.22 14.26
CA LEU A 244 -5.33 2.91 13.57
C LEU A 244 -4.21 3.31 14.52
N CYS A 245 -4.52 3.70 15.75
CA CYS A 245 -3.51 4.05 16.74
C CYS A 245 -2.65 2.87 17.16
N ASP A 246 -3.26 1.70 17.32
CA ASP A 246 -2.51 0.45 17.58
C ASP A 246 -1.53 0.15 16.44
N LEU A 247 -1.94 0.41 15.19
CA LEU A 247 -1.08 0.21 14.02
C LEU A 247 0.07 1.22 13.94
N VAL A 248 -0.20 2.51 14.18
CA VAL A 248 0.82 3.59 14.13
C VAL A 248 1.89 3.39 15.21
N GLN A 249 1.50 2.90 16.38
CA GLN A 249 2.43 2.61 17.48
C GLN A 249 3.24 1.32 17.25
N SER A 250 2.91 0.53 16.22
CA SER A 250 3.56 -0.73 15.92
C SER A 250 4.53 -0.63 14.72
N SER A 251 5.48 -1.55 14.63
CA SER A 251 6.34 -1.75 13.44
C SER A 251 5.57 -2.41 12.29
N SER A 252 4.52 -1.76 11.80
CA SER A 252 3.60 -2.28 10.77
C SER A 252 3.88 -1.66 9.40
N SER A 253 3.77 -2.46 8.33
CA SER A 253 3.78 -1.95 6.95
C SER A 253 2.61 -1.02 6.66
N TYR A 254 1.58 -1.04 7.49
CA TYR A 254 0.41 -0.17 7.39
C TYR A 254 0.57 1.14 8.19
N ALA A 255 1.62 1.32 9.00
CA ALA A 255 1.74 2.45 9.93
C ALA A 255 1.58 3.82 9.26
N LYS A 256 2.25 4.05 8.11
CA LYS A 256 2.14 5.31 7.37
C LYS A 256 0.75 5.57 6.80
N GLN A 257 0.11 4.53 6.26
CA GLN A 257 -1.25 4.62 5.72
C GLN A 257 -2.25 4.84 6.86
N ALA A 258 -2.02 4.20 7.99
CA ALA A 258 -2.79 4.38 9.20
C ALA A 258 -2.68 5.80 9.74
N GLU A 259 -1.47 6.37 9.78
CA GLU A 259 -1.23 7.75 10.19
C GLU A 259 -1.94 8.76 9.28
N GLN A 260 -1.81 8.62 7.95
CA GLN A 260 -2.52 9.48 7.00
C GLN A 260 -4.04 9.42 7.18
N LEU A 261 -4.58 8.19 7.33
CA LEU A 261 -6.00 8.01 7.52
C LEU A 261 -6.46 8.57 8.87
N LEU A 262 -5.68 8.36 9.92
CA LEU A 262 -5.92 8.87 11.27
C LEU A 262 -6.03 10.39 11.27
N TYR A 263 -5.12 11.11 10.61
CA TYR A 263 -5.21 12.56 10.47
C TYR A 263 -6.48 13.00 9.74
N SER A 264 -6.87 12.30 8.66
CA SER A 264 -8.11 12.62 7.93
C SER A 264 -9.37 12.44 8.77
N LEU A 265 -9.39 11.43 9.64
CA LEU A 265 -10.51 11.16 10.55
C LEU A 265 -10.52 12.16 11.73
N ASP A 266 -9.37 12.54 12.26
CA ASP A 266 -9.27 13.52 13.35
C ASP A 266 -9.72 14.92 12.90
N VAL A 267 -9.46 15.31 11.64
CA VAL A 267 -10.04 16.54 11.05
C VAL A 267 -11.57 16.51 11.09
N LYS A 268 -12.17 15.35 10.79
CA LYS A 268 -13.63 15.19 10.79
C LYS A 268 -14.23 15.15 12.20
N LEU A 269 -13.56 14.47 13.14
CA LEU A 269 -14.03 14.33 14.52
C LEU A 269 -13.83 15.59 15.37
N HIS A 270 -12.76 16.35 15.11
CA HIS A 270 -12.39 17.54 15.88
C HIS A 270 -12.10 18.72 14.95
N PRO A 271 -13.10 19.27 14.25
CA PRO A 271 -12.91 20.39 13.33
C PRO A 271 -12.27 21.59 14.07
N ILE A 272 -11.33 22.26 13.41
CA ILE A 272 -10.69 23.45 13.95
C ILE A 272 -11.73 24.57 13.93
N ASP A 273 -11.92 25.24 15.06
CA ASP A 273 -12.65 26.50 15.11
C ASP A 273 -11.83 27.55 14.34
N THR A 274 -12.31 27.95 13.17
CA THR A 274 -11.63 28.92 12.29
C THR A 274 -11.94 30.36 12.70
N THR A 275 -12.39 30.60 13.93
CA THR A 275 -12.51 31.97 14.44
C THR A 275 -11.13 32.64 14.38
N PRO A 276 -11.03 33.84 13.76
CA PRO A 276 -9.75 34.52 13.63
C PRO A 276 -9.20 34.85 15.02
N LEU A 277 -8.05 34.26 15.35
CA LEU A 277 -7.31 34.58 16.56
C LEU A 277 -6.57 35.92 16.38
N PRO A 278 -6.40 36.71 17.45
CA PRO A 278 -5.58 37.93 17.42
C PRO A 278 -4.15 37.63 16.90
N GLU A 279 -3.53 38.58 16.19
CA GLU A 279 -2.24 38.44 15.48
C GLU A 279 -1.04 37.90 16.30
N ASN A 280 -1.17 37.81 17.62
CA ASN A 280 -0.12 37.34 18.54
C ASN A 280 -0.38 35.97 19.16
N PHE A 281 -1.40 35.22 18.72
CA PHE A 281 -1.60 33.84 19.20
C PHE A 281 -0.72 32.86 18.42
N PRO A 282 0.05 31.99 19.12
CA PRO A 282 0.75 30.90 18.45
C PRO A 282 -0.27 30.03 17.73
N ALA A 283 0.05 29.61 16.50
CA ALA A 283 -0.78 28.69 15.75
C ALA A 283 -1.10 27.46 16.64
N PRO A 284 -2.37 27.04 16.76
CA PRO A 284 -2.73 25.93 17.61
C PRO A 284 -1.98 24.67 17.14
N THR A 285 -1.09 24.16 18.00
CA THR A 285 -0.41 22.89 17.76
C THR A 285 -1.37 21.75 18.06
N ARG A 286 -1.71 20.97 17.03
CA ARG A 286 -2.65 19.86 17.18
C ARG A 286 -1.94 18.68 17.86
N PRO A 287 -2.41 18.20 19.03
CA PRO A 287 -1.86 16.99 19.62
C PRO A 287 -2.11 15.78 18.69
N HIS A 288 -1.20 14.80 18.73
CA HIS A 288 -1.31 13.60 17.90
C HIS A 288 -2.66 12.89 18.16
N PRO A 289 -3.43 12.45 17.14
CA PRO A 289 -4.78 11.95 17.36
C PRO A 289 -4.88 10.80 18.38
N CYS A 290 -3.84 9.95 18.46
CA CYS A 290 -3.76 8.87 19.44
C CYS A 290 -3.66 9.32 20.90
N SER A 291 -3.20 10.55 21.19
CA SER A 291 -3.13 11.05 22.56
C SER A 291 -4.50 11.40 23.14
N ARG A 292 -5.55 11.44 22.30
CA ARG A 292 -6.94 11.72 22.69
C ARG A 292 -7.74 10.44 22.95
N ILE A 293 -7.18 9.28 22.61
CA ILE A 293 -7.76 8.00 22.96
C ILE A 293 -7.40 7.74 24.42
N GLY A 294 -8.35 8.03 25.31
CA GLY A 294 -8.21 7.76 26.74
C GLY A 294 -7.95 6.27 27.01
N LYS A 295 -7.13 6.04 28.04
CA LYS A 295 -6.92 4.75 28.71
C LYS A 295 -8.23 4.06 29.07
#